data_AF-A0A7X6NXY2-F1
#
_entry.id   AF-A0A7X6NXY2-F1
#
_cell.length_a   1.000
_cell.length_b   1.000
_cell.length_c   1.000
_cell.angle_alpha   90.00
_cell.angle_beta   90.00
_cell.angle_gamma   90.00
#
_symmetry.space_group_name_H-M   'P 1'
#
loop_
_entity.id
_entity.type
_entity.pdbx_description
1 polymer ?
#
loop_
_entity_poly.entity_id
_entity_poly.type
_entity_poly.pdbx_seq_one_letter_code
_entity_poly.pdbx_strand_id
1 'polypeptide(L)'
;MTDADVTSIGIQTMLITTKLAAPVLLTALLVGVLIGLVQSATQLQESTIAFVPKFAAIGIALLICGNWMLSEAVSFTHRLFDMIPSLLG
;
A
#
# COMPACT_ATOMS: atom_id res chain seq x y z
N MET A 1 -27.08 1.08 -14.03
CA MET A 1 -25.78 1.79 -13.90
C MET A 1 -25.94 3.28 -14.15
N THR A 2 -25.87 4.10 -13.11
CA THR A 2 -25.84 5.57 -13.24
C THR A 2 -24.40 6.08 -13.16
N ASP A 3 -24.10 7.28 -13.69
CA ASP A 3 -22.77 7.90 -13.57
C ASP A 3 -22.31 8.08 -12.11
N ALA A 4 -23.28 8.18 -11.19
CA ALA A 4 -23.05 8.24 -9.75
C ALA A 4 -22.49 6.92 -9.18
N ASP A 5 -22.94 5.76 -9.68
CA ASP A 5 -22.47 4.44 -9.24
C ASP A 5 -21.01 4.22 -9.61
N VAL A 6 -20.63 4.60 -10.84
CA VAL A 6 -19.25 4.52 -11.33
C VAL A 6 -18.33 5.39 -10.50
N THR A 7 -18.77 6.62 -10.18
CA THR A 7 -18.01 7.55 -9.35
C THR A 7 -17.83 7.03 -7.92
N SER A 8 -18.89 6.45 -7.33
CA SER A 8 -18.85 5.84 -5.99
C SER A 8 -17.86 4.68 -5.91
N ILE A 9 -17.87 3.79 -6.89
CA ILE A 9 -16.91 2.67 -6.99
C ILE A 9 -15.47 3.20 -7.12
N GLY A 10 -15.26 4.25 -7.92
CA GLY A 10 -13.96 4.90 -8.06
C GLY A 10 -13.41 5.44 -6.73
N ILE A 11 -14.25 6.13 -5.96
CA ILE A 11 -13.88 6.66 -4.63
C ILE A 11 -13.54 5.51 -3.67
N GLN A 12 -14.36 4.46 -3.62
CA GLN A 12 -14.10 3.29 -2.76
C GLN A 12 -12.78 2.61 -3.12
N THR A 13 -12.49 2.48 -4.43
CA THR A 13 -11.24 1.91 -4.92
C THR A 13 -10.03 2.73 -4.47
N MET A 14 -10.10 4.07 -4.57
CA MET A 14 -9.03 4.95 -4.10
C MET A 14 -8.82 4.85 -2.59
N LEU A 15 -9.90 4.79 -1.81
CA LEU A 15 -9.82 4.65 -0.35
C LEU A 15 -9.13 3.34 0.05
N ILE A 16 -9.52 2.23 -0.55
CA ILE A 16 -8.95 0.91 -0.24
C ILE A 16 -7.49 0.86 -0.69
N THR A 17 -7.18 1.34 -1.89
CA THR A 17 -5.78 1.44 -2.38
C THR A 17 -4.92 2.25 -1.40
N THR A 18 -5.41 3.40 -0.94
CA THR A 18 -4.70 4.24 0.04
C THR A 18 -4.50 3.50 1.37
N LYS A 19 -5.54 2.81 1.85
CA LYS A 19 -5.49 2.02 3.10
C LYS A 19 -4.44 0.90 3.01
N LEU A 20 -4.38 0.19 1.89
CA LEU A 20 -3.41 -0.88 1.64
C LEU A 20 -1.99 -0.33 1.45
N ALA A 21 -1.84 0.82 0.79
CA ALA A 21 -0.52 1.43 0.55
C ALA A 21 0.05 2.10 1.80
N ALA A 22 -0.77 2.60 2.71
CA ALA A 22 -0.35 3.33 3.92
C ALA A 22 0.77 2.65 4.73
N PRO A 23 0.66 1.36 5.15
CA PRO A 23 1.71 0.72 5.94
C PRO A 23 3.05 0.59 5.17
N VAL A 24 2.98 0.30 3.87
CA VAL A 24 4.17 0.15 3.01
C VAL A 24 4.83 1.52 2.77
N LEU A 25 4.04 2.56 2.54
CA LEU A 25 4.55 3.92 2.33
C LEU A 25 5.16 4.50 3.61
N LEU A 26 4.51 4.32 4.76
CA LEU A 26 5.03 4.79 6.04
C LEU A 26 6.35 4.10 6.41
N THR A 27 6.43 2.79 6.21
CA THR A 27 7.66 2.02 6.47
C THR A 27 8.77 2.42 5.52
N ALA A 28 8.49 2.55 4.21
CA ALA A 28 9.46 3.01 3.22
C ALA A 28 9.95 4.45 3.50
N LEU A 29 9.07 5.33 3.97
CA LEU A 29 9.39 6.71 4.33
C LEU A 29 10.28 6.77 5.57
N LEU A 30 9.86 6.15 6.68
CA LEU A 30 10.64 6.15 7.93
C LEU A 30 12.03 5.56 7.73
N VAL A 31 12.10 4.41 7.07
CA VAL A 31 13.38 3.71 6.83
C VAL A 31 14.23 4.48 5.83
N GLY A 32 13.63 5.04 4.77
CA GLY A 32 14.34 5.87 3.80
C GLY A 32 14.95 7.12 4.42
N VAL A 33 14.22 7.79 5.32
CA VAL A 33 14.69 8.97 6.05
C VAL A 33 15.84 8.60 6.99
N LEU A 34 15.67 7.53 7.80
CA LEU A 34 16.70 7.09 8.73
C LEU A 34 18.01 6.70 8.02
N ILE A 35 17.91 5.91 6.96
CA ILE A 35 19.08 5.51 6.16
C ILE A 35 19.70 6.72 5.47
N GLY A 36 18.91 7.61 4.88
CA GLY A 36 19.40 8.81 4.21
C GLY A 36 20.15 9.75 5.17
N LEU A 37 19.69 9.85 6.43
CA LEU A 37 20.36 10.60 7.47
C LEU A 37 21.74 10.00 7.80
N VAL A 38 21.80 8.68 7.98
CA VAL A 38 23.06 7.96 8.28
C VAL A 38 24.05 8.08 7.12
N GLN A 39 23.58 7.94 5.88
CA GLN A 39 24.40 8.10 4.68
C GLN A 39 24.95 9.52 4.56
N SER A 40 24.14 10.53 4.86
CA SER A 40 24.57 11.93 4.84
C SER A 40 25.59 12.24 5.95
N ALA A 41 25.37 11.71 7.16
CA ALA A 41 26.26 11.92 8.30
C ALA A 41 27.63 11.26 8.14
N THR A 42 27.69 10.09 7.48
CA THR A 42 28.94 9.34 7.27
C THR A 42 29.62 9.62 5.93
N GLN A 43 29.01 10.44 5.06
CA GLN A 43 29.44 10.70 3.68
C GLN A 43 29.55 9.44 2.79
N LEU A 44 29.00 8.30 3.22
CA LEU A 44 28.98 7.07 2.45
C LEU A 44 27.71 7.02 1.58
N GLN A 45 27.84 7.48 0.33
CA GLN A 45 26.77 7.47 -0.68
C GLN A 45 26.84 6.24 -1.60
N GLU A 46 27.21 5.09 -1.05
CA GLU A 46 27.19 3.80 -1.75
C GLU A 46 25.73 3.33 -1.90
N SER A 47 25.21 3.30 -3.12
CA SER A 47 23.81 2.96 -3.40
C SER A 47 23.40 1.57 -2.88
N THR A 48 24.36 0.64 -2.82
CA THR A 48 24.15 -0.73 -2.34
C THR A 48 23.85 -0.81 -0.84
N ILE A 49 24.47 0.04 -0.02
CA ILE A 49 24.27 0.04 1.45
C ILE A 49 22.89 0.54 1.84
N ALA A 50 22.32 1.49 1.09
CA ALA A 50 20.93 1.93 1.33
C ALA A 50 19.89 0.90 0.91
N PHE A 51 20.20 0.10 -0.11
CA PHE A 51 19.21 -0.78 -0.73
C PHE A 51 18.81 -1.94 0.18
N VAL A 52 19.80 -2.62 0.79
CA VAL A 52 19.55 -3.85 1.57
C VAL A 52 18.68 -3.60 2.82
N PRO A 53 18.99 -2.62 3.70
CA PRO A 53 18.19 -2.40 4.90
C PRO A 53 16.79 -1.89 4.55
N LYS A 54 16.66 -1.08 3.49
CA LYS A 54 15.36 -0.60 3.01
C LYS A 54 14.48 -1.74 2.49
N PHE A 55 15.06 -2.64 1.70
CA PHE A 55 14.36 -3.81 1.16
C PHE A 55 13.92 -4.75 2.30
N ALA A 56 14.80 -5.04 3.26
CA ALA A 56 14.48 -5.86 4.42
C ALA A 56 13.32 -5.28 5.24
N ALA A 57 13.34 -3.96 5.48
CA ALA A 57 12.28 -3.32 6.25
C ALA A 57 10.92 -3.34 5.53
N ILE A 58 10.89 -3.11 4.22
CA ILE A 58 9.66 -3.25 3.42
C ILE A 58 9.17 -4.70 3.44
N GLY A 59 10.08 -5.68 3.32
CA GLY A 59 9.75 -7.10 3.42
C GLY A 59 9.11 -7.46 4.77
N ILE A 60 9.68 -6.98 5.88
CA ILE A 60 9.12 -7.18 7.22
C ILE A 60 7.74 -6.52 7.35
N ALA A 61 7.59 -5.29 6.86
CA ALA A 61 6.30 -4.60 6.86
C ALA A 61 5.23 -5.38 6.08
N LEU A 62 5.59 -5.92 4.92
CA LEU A 62 4.71 -6.78 4.13
C LEU A 62 4.39 -8.11 4.82
N LEU A 63 5.34 -8.72 5.54
CA LEU A 63 5.07 -9.95 6.29
C LEU A 63 4.07 -9.70 7.43
N ILE A 64 4.19 -8.58 8.13
CA ILE A 64 3.29 -8.24 9.24
C ILE A 64 1.92 -7.80 8.73
N CYS A 65 1.88 -6.90 7.74
CA CYS A 65 0.63 -6.36 7.20
C CYS A 65 -0.02 -7.24 6.14
N GLY A 66 0.69 -8.24 5.61
CA GLY A 66 0.27 -9.03 4.46
C GLY A 66 -1.06 -9.74 4.66
N ASN A 67 -1.26 -10.39 5.81
CA ASN A 67 -2.53 -11.07 6.11
C ASN A 67 -3.73 -10.10 6.08
N TRP A 68 -3.58 -8.94 6.71
CA TRP A 68 -4.62 -7.92 6.74
C TRP A 68 -4.86 -7.29 5.36
N MET A 69 -3.80 -6.98 4.60
CA MET A 69 -3.91 -6.45 3.23
C MET A 69 -4.67 -7.43 2.33
N LEU A 70 -4.39 -8.72 2.45
CA LEU A 70 -5.05 -9.77 1.68
C LEU A 70 -6.54 -9.86 2.04
N SER A 71 -6.86 -9.85 3.34
CA SER A 71 -8.24 -9.86 3.82
C SER A 71 -9.05 -8.66 3.32
N GLU A 72 -8.47 -7.46 3.33
CA GLU A 72 -9.14 -6.25 2.87
C GLU A 72 -9.35 -6.27 1.35
N ALA A 73 -8.35 -6.73 0.58
CA ALA A 73 -8.46 -6.89 -0.87
C ALA A 73 -9.56 -7.89 -1.25
N VAL A 74 -9.59 -9.06 -0.62
CA VAL A 74 -10.61 -10.09 -0.86
C VAL A 74 -12.00 -9.58 -0.46
N SER A 75 -12.12 -8.90 0.68
CA SER A 75 -13.38 -8.30 1.12
C SER A 75 -13.89 -7.23 0.14
N PHE A 76 -13.00 -6.43 -0.44
CA PHE A 76 -13.36 -5.48 -1.47
C PHE A 76 -13.86 -6.18 -2.75
N THR A 77 -13.12 -7.21 -3.18
CA THR A 77 -13.50 -8.00 -4.35
C THR A 77 -14.89 -8.62 -4.18
N HIS A 78 -15.19 -9.23 -3.03
CA HIS A 78 -16.53 -9.75 -2.74
C HIS A 78 -17.61 -8.66 -2.82
N ARG A 79 -17.37 -7.49 -2.22
CA ARG A 79 -18.29 -6.34 -2.31
C ARG A 79 -18.56 -5.92 -3.76
N LEU A 80 -17.53 -5.90 -4.62
CA LEU A 80 -17.73 -5.59 -6.04
C LEU A 80 -18.59 -6.64 -6.73
N PHE A 81 -18.37 -7.93 -6.45
CA PHE A 81 -19.19 -9.01 -7.02
C PHE A 81 -20.64 -8.94 -6.54
N ASP A 82 -20.88 -8.61 -5.27
CA ASP A 82 -22.23 -8.43 -4.71
C ASP A 82 -22.96 -7.21 -5.30
N MET A 83 -22.22 -6.23 -5.81
CA MET A 83 -22.79 -5.06 -6.49
C MET A 83 -23.20 -5.36 -7.94
N ILE A 84 -22.61 -6.38 -8.61
CA ILE A 84 -22.93 -6.70 -10.02
C ILE A 84 -24.44 -6.90 -10.28
N PRO A 85 -25.19 -7.69 -9.48
CA PRO A 85 -26.63 -7.87 -9.68
C PRO A 85 -27.42 -6.55 -9.60
N SER A 86 -27.03 -5.65 -8.68
CA SER A 86 -27.67 -4.34 -8.53
C SER A 86 -27.36 -3.35 -9.66
N LEU A 87 -26.26 -3.58 -10.38
CA LEU A 87 -25.85 -2.73 -11.51
C LEU A 87 -26.52 -3.16 -12.83
N LEU A 88 -26.94 -4.42 -12.92
CA LEU A 88 -27.63 -5.01 -14.07
C LEU A 88 -29.15 -4.74 -14.09
N GLY A 89 -29.74 -4.39 -12.93
CA GLY A 89 -31.13 -3.92 -12.81
C GLY A 89 -31.26 -2.41 -13.01
#